data_AF-A0A1A8K8F4-F1
#
_entry.id   AF-A0A1A8K8F4-F1
#
_cell.length_a   1.000
_cell.length_b   1.000
_cell.length_c   1.000
_cell.angle_alpha   90.00
_cell.angle_beta   90.00
_cell.angle_gamma   90.00
#
_symmetry.space_group_name_H-M   'P 1'
#
loop_
_entity.id
_entity.type
_entity.pdbx_description
1 polymer ?
#
loop_
_entity_poly.entity_id
_entity_poly.type
_entity_poly.pdbx_seq_one_letter_code
_entity_poly.pdbx_strand_id
1 'polypeptide(L)'
;QRPNMACSWSLKEIRSYQPLQRKLFHAAVRLLKRGGVLVYSTCTVTLAENEEQVAWALSTFPCLTLEPQEPHIGAEGMLGAGLSPEQLRLLQRFRPELSWDQTEKKVPLISRVDGDTIGFFIAKFLKN
;
A
#
# COMPACT_ATOMS: atom_id res chain seq x y z
N GLN A 1 12.01 4.35 -0.31
CA GLN A 1 12.91 4.66 -1.44
C GLN A 1 14.23 3.93 -1.28
N ARG A 2 14.81 3.41 -2.36
CA ARG A 2 16.16 2.82 -2.40
C ARG A 2 16.94 3.37 -3.60
N PRO A 3 18.26 3.60 -3.47
CA PRO A 3 18.99 3.60 -2.20
C PRO A 3 18.62 4.85 -1.39
N ASN A 4 18.45 4.69 -0.08
CA ASN A 4 18.36 5.81 0.85
C ASN A 4 19.29 5.50 2.04
N MET A 5 20.39 6.25 2.15
CA MET A 5 21.46 5.97 3.12
C MET A 5 21.23 6.67 4.47
N ALA A 6 20.47 7.76 4.50
CA ALA A 6 20.16 8.49 5.72
C ALA A 6 18.87 9.32 5.54
N CYS A 7 18.04 9.38 6.58
CA CYS A 7 16.84 10.20 6.63
C CYS A 7 16.88 11.04 7.90
N SER A 8 16.88 12.37 7.76
CA SER A 8 16.93 13.32 8.88
C SER A 8 15.55 13.81 9.32
N TRP A 9 14.48 13.11 8.90
CA TRP A 9 13.11 13.52 9.20
C TRP A 9 12.75 13.28 10.66
N SER A 10 12.03 14.23 11.24
CA SER A 10 11.41 14.10 12.55
C SER A 10 10.17 13.20 12.50
N LEU A 11 9.81 12.62 13.65
CA LEU A 11 8.55 11.88 13.79
C LEU A 11 7.32 12.73 13.45
N LYS A 12 7.40 14.04 13.68
CA LYS A 12 6.32 14.98 13.35
C LYS A 12 6.11 15.08 11.84
N GLU A 13 7.20 15.16 11.07
CA GLU A 13 7.15 15.19 9.61
C GLU A 13 6.57 13.89 9.05
N ILE A 14 7.04 12.73 9.54
CA ILE A 14 6.52 11.41 9.12
C ILE A 14 5.01 11.29 9.41
N ARG A 15 4.54 11.76 10.56
CA ARG A 15 3.11 11.69 10.94
C ARG A 15 2.24 12.73 10.23
N SER A 16 2.82 13.74 9.60
CA SER A 16 2.07 14.82 8.95
C SER A 16 1.38 14.41 7.64
N TYR A 17 1.79 13.29 7.04
CA TYR A 17 1.27 12.83 5.75
C TYR A 17 -0.13 12.23 5.84
N GLN A 18 -0.47 11.52 6.93
CA GLN A 18 -1.76 10.84 7.06
C GLN A 18 -2.96 11.79 6.90
N PRO A 19 -3.02 12.96 7.59
CA PRO A 19 -4.13 13.91 7.39
C PRO A 19 -4.21 14.46 5.96
N LEU A 20 -3.07 14.69 5.30
CA LEU A 20 -3.04 15.18 3.92
C LEU A 20 -3.55 14.11 2.94
N GLN A 21 -3.09 12.86 3.09
CA GLN A 21 -3.54 11.73 2.28
C GLN A 21 -5.06 11.55 2.39
N ARG A 22 -5.63 11.61 3.61
CA ARG A 22 -7.09 11.51 3.81
C ARG A 22 -7.86 12.65 3.13
N LYS A 23 -7.35 13.88 3.15
CA LYS A 23 -7.97 15.02 2.45
C LYS A 23 -7.99 14.80 0.93
N LEU A 24 -6.87 14.36 0.35
CA LEU A 24 -6.79 14.04 -1.08
C LEU A 24 -7.70 12.86 -1.46
N PHE A 25 -7.74 11.82 -0.62
CA PHE A 25 -8.61 10.67 -0.81
C PHE A 25 -10.08 11.08 -0.82
N HIS A 26 -10.52 11.91 0.13
CA HIS A 26 -11.88 12.47 0.14
C HIS A 26 -12.24 13.18 -1.17
N ALA A 27 -11.33 14.00 -1.69
CA ALA A 27 -11.55 14.69 -2.97
C ALA A 27 -11.66 13.69 -4.12
N ALA A 28 -10.77 12.69 -4.17
CA ALA A 28 -10.79 11.64 -5.20
C ALA A 28 -12.11 10.86 -5.20
N VAL A 29 -12.60 10.44 -4.04
CA VAL A 29 -13.88 9.72 -3.93
C VAL A 29 -15.06 10.58 -4.37
N ARG A 30 -15.05 11.89 -4.07
CA ARG A 30 -16.12 12.81 -4.51
C ARG A 30 -16.14 12.99 -6.03
N LEU A 31 -14.97 13.07 -6.66
CA LEU A 31 -14.83 13.26 -8.10
C LEU A 31 -15.05 11.97 -8.91
N LEU A 32 -14.92 10.81 -8.26
CA LEU A 32 -15.11 9.52 -8.91
C LEU A 32 -16.59 9.27 -9.23
N LYS A 33 -16.89 8.89 -10.48
CA LYS A 33 -18.23 8.45 -10.89
C LYS A 33 -18.61 7.11 -10.26
N ARG A 34 -19.91 6.80 -10.19
CA ARG A 34 -20.38 5.44 -9.87
C ARG A 34 -19.90 4.43 -10.93
N GLY A 35 -19.57 3.23 -10.51
CA GLY A 35 -18.86 2.22 -11.28
C GLY A 35 -17.39 2.58 -11.60
N GLY A 36 -16.87 3.68 -11.04
CA GLY A 36 -15.49 4.11 -11.25
C GLY A 36 -14.51 3.37 -10.34
N VAL A 37 -13.25 3.27 -10.77
CA VAL A 37 -12.16 2.67 -9.98
C VAL A 37 -11.26 3.75 -9.39
N LEU A 38 -10.94 3.62 -8.11
CA LEU A 38 -9.92 4.42 -7.42
C LEU A 38 -8.72 3.54 -7.11
N VAL A 39 -7.51 3.97 -7.48
CA VAL A 39 -6.27 3.34 -7.04
C VAL A 39 -5.58 4.28 -6.07
N TYR A 40 -5.28 3.78 -4.88
CA TYR A 40 -4.45 4.45 -3.88
C TYR A 40 -3.10 3.75 -3.81
N SER A 41 -2.03 4.51 -3.96
CA SER A 41 -0.67 3.97 -3.89
C SER A 41 0.29 4.94 -3.21
N THR A 42 1.30 4.37 -2.57
CA THR A 42 2.34 5.11 -1.85
C THR A 42 3.69 4.41 -2.05
N CYS A 43 4.78 5.16 -1.88
CA CYS A 43 6.15 4.63 -1.86
C CYS A 43 6.77 4.64 -0.45
N THR A 44 5.90 4.51 0.57
CA THR A 44 6.24 4.42 1.99
C THR A 44 5.97 3.00 2.51
N VAL A 45 6.54 2.67 3.66
CA VAL A 45 6.36 1.37 4.33
C VAL A 45 5.57 1.48 5.63
N THR A 46 5.08 2.65 6.01
CA THR A 46 4.38 2.81 7.28
C THR A 46 2.97 2.24 7.21
N LEU A 47 2.52 1.60 8.29
CA LEU A 47 1.14 1.11 8.39
C LEU A 47 0.12 2.27 8.33
N ALA A 48 0.49 3.40 8.94
CA ALA A 48 -0.33 4.61 9.06
C ALA A 48 -0.69 5.27 7.72
N GLU A 49 0.18 5.13 6.72
CA GLU A 49 -0.02 5.67 5.37
C GLU A 49 -0.59 4.63 4.39
N ASN A 50 -0.64 3.35 4.78
CA ASN A 50 -0.99 2.22 3.93
C ASN A 50 -2.26 1.52 4.42
N GLU A 51 -2.14 0.42 5.17
CA GLU A 51 -3.26 -0.41 5.59
C GLU A 51 -4.26 0.36 6.49
N GLU A 52 -3.79 1.27 7.35
CA GLU A 52 -4.68 2.13 8.14
C GLU A 52 -5.51 3.08 7.27
N GLN A 53 -4.96 3.52 6.12
CA GLN A 53 -5.69 4.36 5.17
C GLN A 53 -6.78 3.57 4.46
N VAL A 54 -6.51 2.30 4.14
CA VAL A 54 -7.51 1.38 3.58
C VAL A 54 -8.64 1.13 4.59
N ALA A 55 -8.31 0.79 5.83
CA ALA A 55 -9.31 0.56 6.89
C ALA A 55 -10.15 1.83 7.15
N TRP A 56 -9.50 2.99 7.19
CA TRP A 56 -10.20 4.27 7.29
C TRP A 56 -11.10 4.54 6.08
N ALA A 57 -10.64 4.28 4.85
CA ALA A 57 -11.43 4.52 3.65
C ALA A 57 -12.68 3.63 3.59
N LEU A 58 -12.56 2.34 3.92
CA LEU A 58 -13.69 1.40 3.95
C LEU A 58 -14.73 1.76 5.02
N SER A 59 -14.29 2.25 6.17
CA SER A 59 -15.22 2.71 7.23
C SER A 59 -15.86 4.07 6.92
N THR A 60 -15.13 4.97 6.25
CA THR A 60 -15.59 6.34 5.95
C THR A 60 -16.45 6.42 4.71
N PHE A 61 -16.20 5.57 3.70
CA PHE A 61 -16.91 5.58 2.42
C PHE A 61 -17.60 4.23 2.15
N PRO A 62 -18.84 4.04 2.63
CA PRO A 62 -19.60 2.81 2.38
C PRO A 62 -19.86 2.49 0.89
N CYS A 63 -19.66 3.48 0.02
CA CYS A 63 -19.76 3.30 -1.44
C CYS A 63 -18.51 2.67 -2.06
N LEU A 64 -17.41 2.49 -1.31
CA LEU A 64 -16.20 1.86 -1.79
C LEU A 64 -16.12 0.40 -1.36
N THR A 65 -15.70 -0.46 -2.28
CA THR A 65 -15.32 -1.85 -1.99
C THR A 65 -13.89 -2.09 -2.46
N LEU A 66 -13.12 -2.88 -1.71
CA LEU A 66 -11.80 -3.34 -2.16
C LEU A 66 -11.97 -4.36 -3.29
N GLU A 67 -11.11 -4.25 -4.30
CA GLU A 67 -11.14 -5.11 -5.48
C GLU A 67 -9.81 -5.83 -5.70
N PRO A 68 -9.83 -7.04 -6.29
CA PRO A 68 -8.62 -7.73 -6.72
C PRO A 68 -7.88 -6.95 -7.81
N GLN A 69 -6.57 -7.15 -7.85
CA GLN A 69 -5.63 -6.47 -8.73
C GLN A 69 -4.96 -7.49 -9.64
N GLU A 70 -4.88 -7.18 -10.94
CA GLU A 70 -4.21 -8.02 -11.93
C GLU A 70 -3.20 -7.16 -12.72
N PRO A 71 -1.92 -7.56 -12.81
CA PRO A 71 -1.30 -8.70 -12.13
C PRO A 71 -1.14 -8.47 -10.61
N HIS A 72 -1.08 -9.56 -9.83
CA HIS A 72 -0.76 -9.54 -8.40
C HIS A 72 0.69 -9.99 -8.19
N ILE A 73 1.58 -9.03 -8.03
CA ILE A 73 3.05 -9.24 -7.96
C ILE A 73 3.55 -9.04 -6.52
N GLY A 74 3.01 -8.02 -5.83
CA GLY A 74 3.39 -7.72 -4.44
C GLY A 74 2.89 -8.78 -3.45
N ALA A 75 3.40 -8.72 -2.23
CA ALA A 75 2.86 -9.51 -1.11
C ALA A 75 1.53 -8.94 -0.63
N GLU A 76 0.79 -9.73 0.16
CA GLU A 76 -0.41 -9.26 0.84
C GLU A 76 -0.13 -8.12 1.85
N GLY A 77 -1.19 -7.42 2.26
CA GLY A 77 -1.11 -6.35 3.24
C GLY A 77 -0.63 -6.81 4.63
N MET A 78 -0.09 -5.87 5.41
CA MET A 78 0.39 -6.13 6.76
C MET A 78 -0.75 -6.15 7.80
N LEU A 79 -0.65 -7.06 8.78
CA LEU A 79 -1.51 -7.05 9.97
C LEU A 79 -1.32 -5.76 10.81
N GLY A 80 -2.38 -5.35 11.52
CA GLY A 80 -2.33 -4.24 12.49
C GLY A 80 -3.36 -3.13 12.25
N ALA A 81 -3.95 -3.05 11.05
CA ALA A 81 -4.96 -2.04 10.71
C ALA A 81 -6.42 -2.49 10.94
N GLY A 82 -6.64 -3.71 11.45
CA GLY A 82 -7.98 -4.27 11.66
C GLY A 82 -8.68 -4.78 10.39
N LEU A 83 -7.95 -4.98 9.30
CA LEU A 83 -8.45 -5.61 8.07
C LEU A 83 -8.55 -7.13 8.22
N SER A 84 -9.53 -7.75 7.56
CA SER A 84 -9.66 -9.21 7.53
C SER A 84 -8.56 -9.85 6.65
N PRO A 85 -8.25 -11.15 6.82
CA PRO A 85 -7.30 -11.85 5.97
C PRO A 85 -7.64 -11.77 4.48
N GLU A 86 -8.93 -11.82 4.14
CA GLU A 86 -9.41 -11.69 2.77
C GLU A 86 -9.13 -10.29 2.21
N GLN A 87 -9.32 -9.25 3.01
CA GLN A 87 -9.01 -7.87 2.60
C GLN A 87 -7.51 -7.66 2.41
N LEU A 88 -6.66 -8.25 3.27
CA LEU A 88 -5.21 -8.14 3.16
C LEU A 88 -4.69 -8.75 1.85
N ARG A 89 -5.28 -9.87 1.39
CA ARG A 89 -4.95 -10.51 0.10
C ARG A 89 -5.31 -9.68 -1.13
N LEU A 90 -6.17 -8.67 -0.99
CA LEU A 90 -6.53 -7.75 -2.08
C LEU A 90 -5.54 -6.59 -2.21
N LEU A 91 -4.65 -6.41 -1.23
CA LEU A 91 -3.62 -5.37 -1.21
C LEU A 91 -2.33 -5.91 -1.84
N GLN A 92 -1.54 -5.01 -2.43
CA GLN A 92 -0.20 -5.34 -2.89
C GLN A 92 0.81 -4.48 -2.15
N ARG A 93 1.74 -5.14 -1.46
CA ARG A 93 2.81 -4.53 -0.69
C ARG A 93 4.15 -5.05 -1.16
N PHE A 94 5.06 -4.13 -1.46
CA PHE A 94 6.42 -4.41 -1.88
C PHE A 94 7.35 -4.08 -0.71
N ARG A 95 8.13 -5.06 -0.27
CA ARG A 95 8.98 -4.96 0.92
C ARG A 95 10.43 -5.25 0.56
N PRO A 96 11.34 -4.29 0.76
CA PRO A 96 12.78 -4.51 0.59
C PRO A 96 13.37 -5.58 1.53
N GLU A 97 12.71 -5.89 2.64
CA GLU A 97 13.28 -6.75 3.68
C GLU A 97 13.20 -8.25 3.35
N LEU A 98 12.35 -8.66 2.41
CA LEU A 98 12.16 -10.07 2.05
C LEU A 98 13.37 -10.66 1.32
N SER A 99 14.26 -9.83 0.76
CA SER A 99 15.46 -10.29 0.04
C SER A 99 16.67 -10.60 0.95
N TRP A 100 16.55 -10.41 2.26
CA TRP A 100 17.66 -10.57 3.21
C TRP A 100 17.77 -11.99 3.78
N ASP A 101 16.79 -12.86 3.50
CA ASP A 101 16.92 -14.28 3.83
C ASP A 101 17.97 -14.92 2.91
N GLN A 102 19.08 -15.37 3.50
CA GLN A 102 20.30 -15.69 2.76
C GLN A 102 20.20 -16.98 1.92
N THR A 103 19.12 -17.73 2.06
CA THR A 103 18.79 -18.95 1.32
C THR A 103 18.52 -18.70 -0.16
N GLU A 104 17.99 -17.52 -0.52
CA GLU A 104 17.69 -17.18 -1.91
C GLU A 104 18.89 -16.67 -2.71
N LYS A 105 20.09 -16.49 -2.11
CA LYS A 105 21.27 -15.93 -2.81
C LYS A 105 21.72 -16.71 -4.06
N LYS A 106 21.20 -17.92 -4.32
CA LYS A 106 21.56 -18.77 -5.46
C LYS A 106 20.74 -18.57 -6.75
N VAL A 107 19.65 -17.79 -6.74
CA VAL A 107 18.77 -17.65 -7.93
C VAL A 107 19.15 -16.41 -8.76
N PRO A 108 19.19 -16.44 -10.11
CA PRO A 108 19.59 -15.30 -10.95
C PRO A 108 18.76 -14.03 -10.69
N LEU A 109 19.35 -12.85 -10.85
CA LEU A 109 18.67 -11.57 -10.55
C LEU A 109 17.34 -11.39 -11.31
N ILE A 110 17.25 -11.94 -12.53
CA ILE A 110 16.03 -11.96 -13.36
C ILE A 110 14.85 -12.64 -12.66
N SER A 111 15.10 -13.61 -11.78
CA SER A 111 14.02 -14.28 -11.02
C SER A 111 13.69 -13.58 -9.69
N ARG A 112 14.38 -12.48 -9.35
CA ARG A 112 14.17 -11.71 -8.10
C ARG A 112 13.69 -10.29 -8.35
N VAL A 113 13.35 -9.93 -9.59
CA VAL A 113 12.92 -8.57 -9.96
C VAL A 113 11.67 -8.15 -9.19
N ASP A 114 10.80 -9.12 -8.88
CA ASP A 114 9.56 -8.87 -8.13
C ASP A 114 9.78 -8.77 -6.60
N GLY A 115 10.90 -9.31 -6.10
CA GLY A 115 11.22 -9.37 -4.67
C GLY A 115 12.19 -8.29 -4.19
N ASP A 116 13.25 -7.99 -4.94
CA ASP A 116 14.25 -6.97 -4.58
C ASP A 116 13.85 -5.57 -5.08
N THR A 117 12.74 -5.06 -4.53
CA THR A 117 12.12 -3.81 -4.97
C THR A 117 12.22 -2.70 -3.91
N ILE A 118 11.71 -1.52 -4.25
CA ILE A 118 11.50 -0.44 -3.26
C ILE A 118 10.31 -0.75 -2.35
N GLY A 119 10.23 -0.06 -1.21
CA GLY A 119 8.99 -0.01 -0.43
C GLY A 119 7.86 0.62 -1.24
N PHE A 120 6.79 -0.13 -1.49
CA PHE A 120 5.63 0.35 -2.24
C PHE A 120 4.34 -0.32 -1.77
N PHE A 121 3.21 0.34 -1.99
CA PHE A 121 1.89 -0.15 -1.58
C PHE A 121 0.82 0.25 -2.60
N ILE A 122 -0.12 -0.66 -2.88
CA ILE A 122 -1.22 -0.47 -3.83
C ILE A 122 -2.51 -1.06 -3.26
N ALA A 123 -3.55 -0.23 -3.25
CA ALA A 123 -4.94 -0.61 -2.96
C ALA A 123 -5.86 -0.15 -4.09
N LYS A 124 -6.75 -1.03 -4.53
CA LYS A 124 -7.74 -0.76 -5.59
C LYS A 124 -9.15 -0.82 -5.02
N PHE A 125 -9.95 0.19 -5.32
CA PHE A 125 -11.34 0.29 -4.88
C PHE A 125 -12.28 0.47 -6.07
N LEU A 126 -13.46 -0.13 -6.00
CA LEU A 126 -14.60 0.18 -6.87
C LEU A 126 -15.58 1.07 -6.12
N LYS A 127 -16.10 2.10 -6.80
CA LYS A 127 -17.19 2.93 -6.28
C LYS A 127 -18.53 2.44 -6.81
N ASN A 128 -19.39 1.94 -5.93
CA ASN A 128 -20.73 1.46 -6.26
C ASN A 128 -21.74 2.61 -6.46
#